data_AF-A0A9D5EPC3-F1
#
_entry.id   AF-A0A9D5EPC3-F1
#
_cell.length_a   1.000
_cell.length_b   1.000
_cell.length_c   1.000
_cell.angle_alpha   90.00
_cell.angle_beta   90.00
_cell.angle_gamma   90.00
#
_symmetry.space_group_name_H-M   'P 1'
#
loop_
_entity.id
_entity.type
_entity.pdbx_description
1 polymer ?
#
loop_
_entity_poly.entity_id
_entity_poly.type
_entity_poly.pdbx_seq_one_letter_code
_entity_poly.pdbx_strand_id
1 'polypeptide(L)'
;MDDTDEDEDDSPFDLLAAIKRNRERLEQRFASAVASGHRWLVECRDLGDAFDPDAGVYFVECADDAAVDQVAARCTDDNPYDRLLGIFDLRRPLCEQAGGLTRTAWLTEKSQRPVRKLPSE
;
A
#
# COMPACT_ATOMS: atom_id res chain seq x y z
N MET A 1 -11.39 -42.83 13.79
CA MET A 1 -10.79 -41.50 14.01
C MET A 1 -9.76 -41.39 12.93
N ASP A 2 -10.09 -40.64 11.89
CA ASP A 2 -9.23 -40.43 10.72
C ASP A 2 -8.90 -38.94 10.78
N ASP A 3 -7.70 -38.65 11.27
CA ASP A 3 -7.21 -37.30 11.47
C ASP A 3 -7.06 -36.64 10.09
N THR A 4 -7.87 -35.61 9.89
CA THR A 4 -7.90 -34.79 8.68
C THR A 4 -6.78 -33.75 8.81
N ASP A 5 -5.56 -34.11 8.39
CA ASP A 5 -4.54 -33.13 8.06
C ASP A 5 -4.83 -32.61 6.64
N GLU A 6 -5.81 -31.71 6.53
CA GLU A 6 -5.87 -30.77 5.42
C GLU A 6 -4.74 -29.75 5.65
N ASP A 7 -3.54 -30.10 5.18
CA ASP A 7 -2.48 -29.13 4.93
C ASP A 7 -3.06 -28.11 3.92
N GLU A 8 -3.62 -27.01 4.43
CA GLU A 8 -4.00 -25.86 3.62
C GLU A 8 -2.73 -25.32 2.96
N ASP A 9 -2.59 -25.71 1.69
CA ASP A 9 -1.54 -25.36 0.76
C ASP A 9 -1.45 -23.83 0.67
N ASP A 10 -0.63 -23.23 1.53
CA ASP A 10 -0.26 -21.80 1.53
C ASP A 10 0.65 -21.56 0.32
N SER A 11 0.06 -21.78 -0.86
CA SER A 11 0.77 -22.03 -2.09
C SER A 11 1.41 -20.74 -2.58
N PRO A 12 2.66 -20.75 -3.07
CA PRO A 12 3.29 -19.57 -3.66
C PRO A 12 2.45 -18.91 -4.76
N PHE A 13 1.54 -19.67 -5.37
CA PHE A 13 0.57 -19.20 -6.35
C PHE A 13 -0.45 -18.22 -5.76
N ASP A 14 -0.89 -18.42 -4.52
CA ASP A 14 -1.88 -17.56 -3.85
C ASP A 14 -1.27 -16.22 -3.44
N LEU A 15 -0.01 -16.20 -3.00
CA LEU A 15 0.71 -14.96 -2.73
C LEU A 15 0.90 -14.12 -4.01
N LEU A 16 1.31 -14.74 -5.12
CA LEU A 16 1.47 -14.03 -6.40
C LEU A 16 0.12 -13.51 -6.93
N ALA A 17 -0.94 -14.30 -6.75
CA ALA A 17 -2.30 -13.88 -7.11
C ALA A 17 -2.76 -12.68 -6.26
N ALA A 18 -2.51 -12.71 -4.95
CA ALA A 18 -2.81 -11.60 -4.04
C ALA A 18 -2.04 -10.33 -4.41
N ILE A 19 -0.73 -10.44 -4.69
CA ILE A 19 0.10 -9.31 -5.14
C ILE A 19 -0.49 -8.68 -6.42
N LYS A 20 -0.82 -9.49 -7.42
CA LYS A 20 -1.38 -8.99 -8.67
C LYS A 20 -2.74 -8.29 -8.44
N ARG A 21 -3.62 -8.91 -7.66
CA ARG A 21 -4.93 -8.37 -7.30
C ARG A 21 -4.81 -7.02 -6.58
N ASN A 22 -3.89 -6.92 -5.63
CA ASN A 22 -3.64 -5.69 -4.88
C ASN A 22 -3.07 -4.59 -5.75
N ARG A 23 -2.26 -4.94 -6.75
CA ARG A 23 -1.78 -3.97 -7.74
C ARG A 23 -2.92 -3.37 -8.55
N GLU A 24 -3.84 -4.20 -9.04
CA GLU A 24 -5.03 -3.75 -9.77
C GLU A 24 -5.95 -2.89 -8.88
N ARG A 25 -6.15 -3.30 -7.62
CA ARG A 25 -6.93 -2.53 -6.62
C ARG A 25 -6.27 -1.17 -6.32
N LEU A 26 -4.95 -1.10 -6.19
CA LEU A 26 -4.23 0.15 -5.96
C LEU A 26 -4.48 1.13 -7.11
N GLU A 27 -4.38 0.69 -8.37
CA GLU A 27 -4.62 1.55 -9.53
C GLU A 27 -6.06 2.07 -9.56
N GLN A 28 -7.05 1.21 -9.29
CA GLN A 28 -8.45 1.60 -9.20
C GLN A 28 -8.72 2.58 -8.06
N ARG A 29 -8.17 2.31 -6.86
CA ARG A 29 -8.32 3.17 -5.69
C ARG A 29 -7.64 4.51 -5.87
N PHE A 30 -6.46 4.53 -6.50
CA PHE A 30 -5.77 5.74 -6.87
C PHE A 30 -6.65 6.62 -7.78
N ALA A 31 -7.17 6.07 -8.88
CA ALA A 31 -8.04 6.80 -9.79
C ALA A 31 -9.33 7.31 -9.11
N SER A 32 -9.95 6.47 -8.29
CA SER A 32 -11.14 6.82 -7.50
C SER A 32 -10.86 7.97 -6.53
N ALA A 33 -9.78 7.88 -5.76
CA ALA A 33 -9.44 8.89 -4.76
C ALA A 33 -9.09 10.25 -5.40
N VAL A 34 -8.41 10.23 -6.57
CA VAL A 34 -8.19 11.43 -7.38
C VAL A 34 -9.52 12.05 -7.82
N ALA A 35 -10.44 11.24 -8.35
CA ALA A 35 -11.75 11.71 -8.80
C ALA A 35 -12.59 12.31 -7.66
N SER A 36 -12.44 11.77 -6.45
CA SER A 36 -13.09 12.25 -5.22
C SER A 36 -12.41 13.49 -4.60
N GLY A 37 -11.27 13.94 -5.14
CA GLY A 37 -10.56 15.14 -4.67
C GLY A 37 -9.72 14.92 -3.40
N HIS A 38 -9.42 13.68 -3.04
CA HIS A 38 -8.48 13.39 -1.96
C HIS A 38 -7.05 13.78 -2.35
N ARG A 39 -6.21 14.06 -1.34
CA ARG A 39 -4.81 14.42 -1.56
C ARG A 39 -3.88 13.21 -1.47
N TRP A 40 -4.24 12.25 -0.63
CA TRP A 40 -3.40 11.11 -0.30
C TRP A 40 -4.18 9.81 -0.39
N LEU A 41 -3.48 8.75 -0.71
CA LEU A 41 -3.95 7.37 -0.55
C LEU A 41 -2.92 6.63 0.30
N VAL A 42 -3.38 5.92 1.33
CA VAL A 42 -2.52 5.14 2.22
C VAL A 42 -2.83 3.66 2.03
N GLU A 43 -1.82 2.84 1.78
CA GLU A 43 -1.93 1.39 1.67
C GLU A 43 -1.44 0.75 2.96
N CYS A 44 -2.27 -0.13 3.52
CA CYS A 44 -2.01 -0.82 4.77
C CYS A 44 -2.29 -2.32 4.60
N ARG A 45 -1.83 -3.11 5.57
CA ARG A 45 -2.13 -4.53 5.68
C ARG A 45 -2.62 -4.83 7.09
N ASP A 46 -3.79 -5.44 7.19
CA ASP A 46 -4.25 -6.12 8.39
C ASP A 46 -3.58 -7.50 8.44
N LEU A 47 -2.87 -7.77 9.53
CA LEU A 47 -2.19 -9.03 9.77
C LEU A 47 -3.14 -10.11 10.32
N GLY A 48 -4.30 -9.72 10.88
CA GLY A 48 -5.36 -10.65 11.26
C GLY A 48 -6.01 -11.32 10.05
N ASP A 49 -6.16 -10.56 8.97
CA ASP A 49 -6.75 -11.02 7.70
C ASP A 49 -5.66 -11.37 6.66
N ALA A 50 -4.43 -11.67 7.11
CA ALA A 50 -3.29 -11.89 6.22
C ALA A 50 -3.44 -13.06 5.23
N PHE A 51 -4.35 -13.99 5.53
CA PHE A 51 -4.64 -15.20 4.75
C PHE A 51 -5.83 -15.02 3.78
N ASP A 52 -6.48 -13.86 3.80
CA ASP A 52 -7.54 -13.57 2.83
C ASP A 52 -6.99 -13.47 1.40
N PRO A 53 -7.84 -13.56 0.36
CA PRO A 53 -7.40 -13.50 -1.03
C PRO A 53 -6.64 -12.22 -1.40
N ASP A 54 -6.80 -11.15 -0.65
CA ASP A 54 -6.06 -9.91 -0.84
C ASP A 54 -4.94 -9.71 0.19
N ALA A 55 -4.60 -10.76 0.92
CA ALA A 55 -3.59 -10.81 1.97
C ALA A 55 -3.79 -9.75 3.07
N GLY A 56 -5.04 -9.33 3.31
CA GLY A 56 -5.40 -8.32 4.30
C GLY A 56 -5.07 -6.88 3.86
N VAL A 57 -4.79 -6.65 2.58
CA VAL A 57 -4.42 -5.31 2.08
C VAL A 57 -5.64 -4.42 1.92
N TYR A 58 -5.57 -3.21 2.47
CA TYR A 58 -6.62 -2.21 2.35
C TYR A 58 -6.05 -0.81 2.10
N PHE A 59 -6.93 0.09 1.67
CA PHE A 59 -6.56 1.45 1.29
C PHE A 59 -7.40 2.48 2.02
N VAL A 60 -6.77 3.56 2.46
CA VAL A 60 -7.41 4.69 3.14
C VAL A 60 -7.20 5.95 2.32
N GLU A 61 -8.30 6.58 1.90
CA GLU A 61 -8.28 7.87 1.20
C GLU A 61 -8.21 9.00 2.23
N CYS A 62 -7.21 9.87 2.10
CA CYS A 62 -6.94 10.93 3.07
C CYS A 62 -6.98 12.31 2.39
N ALA A 63 -7.78 13.22 2.95
CA ALA A 63 -7.96 14.56 2.41
C ALA A 63 -6.74 15.47 2.66
N ASP A 64 -6.02 15.25 3.76
CA ASP A 64 -4.90 16.09 4.19
C ASP A 64 -3.81 15.30 4.94
N ASP A 65 -2.76 16.00 5.32
CA ASP A 65 -1.58 15.44 5.99
C ASP A 65 -1.92 14.91 7.40
N ALA A 66 -2.87 15.52 8.10
CA ALA A 66 -3.25 15.11 9.45
C ALA A 66 -3.98 13.77 9.44
N ALA A 67 -4.83 13.54 8.44
CA ALA A 67 -5.48 12.25 8.22
C ALA A 67 -4.45 11.13 7.94
N VAL A 68 -3.41 11.42 7.14
CA VAL A 68 -2.31 10.47 6.91
C VAL A 68 -1.57 10.16 8.20
N ASP A 69 -1.24 11.19 9.00
CA ASP A 69 -0.52 11.01 10.26
C ASP A 69 -1.33 10.14 11.25
N GLN A 70 -2.67 10.26 11.26
CA GLN A 70 -3.54 9.39 12.07
C GLN A 70 -3.51 7.92 11.62
N VAL A 71 -3.57 7.66 10.31
CA VAL A 71 -3.48 6.30 9.76
C VAL A 71 -2.10 5.70 10.05
N ALA A 72 -1.03 6.47 9.83
CA ALA A 72 0.32 6.03 10.10
C ALA A 72 0.55 5.72 11.59
N ALA A 73 -0.01 6.53 12.49
CA ALA A 73 0.05 6.29 13.93
C ALA A 73 -0.67 5.00 14.37
N ARG A 74 -1.75 4.60 13.67
CA ARG A 74 -2.40 3.31 13.91
C ARG A 74 -1.53 2.14 13.46
N CYS A 75 -0.78 2.30 12.37
CA CYS A 75 0.02 1.25 11.75
C CYS A 75 1.48 1.20 12.25
N THR A 76 1.77 1.77 13.42
CA THR A 76 3.11 1.75 14.02
C THR A 76 3.51 0.37 14.50
N ASP A 77 4.80 0.19 14.77
CA ASP A 77 5.37 -1.10 15.23
C ASP A 77 4.72 -1.62 16.53
N ASP A 78 4.17 -0.73 17.35
CA ASP A 78 3.47 -1.07 18.60
C ASP A 78 2.07 -1.67 18.37
N ASN A 79 1.49 -1.53 17.17
CA ASN A 79 0.27 -2.23 16.79
C ASN A 79 0.64 -3.59 16.15
N PRO A 80 0.33 -4.74 16.77
CA PRO A 80 0.67 -6.03 16.19
C PRO A 80 -0.25 -6.46 15.04
N TYR A 81 -1.33 -5.72 14.77
CA TYR A 81 -2.37 -6.10 13.81
C TYR A 81 -2.33 -5.31 12.50
N ASP A 82 -1.78 -4.10 12.48
CA ASP A 82 -1.71 -3.29 11.25
C ASP A 82 -0.28 -2.99 10.83
N ARG A 83 -0.04 -2.97 9.52
CA ARG A 83 1.23 -2.56 8.91
C ARG A 83 1.01 -1.53 7.82
N LEU A 84 1.81 -0.48 7.84
CA LEU A 84 1.86 0.53 6.78
C LEU A 84 2.69 0.00 5.60
N LEU A 85 2.12 -0.04 4.40
CA LEU A 85 2.82 -0.49 3.18
C LEU A 85 3.24 0.68 2.29
N GLY A 86 2.37 1.68 2.13
CA GLY A 86 2.58 2.79 1.20
C GLY A 86 1.78 4.05 1.52
N ILE A 87 2.28 5.19 1.05
CA ILE A 87 1.63 6.52 1.12
C ILE A 87 1.85 7.22 -0.22
N PHE A 88 0.77 7.49 -0.93
CA PHE A 88 0.77 8.02 -2.29
C PHE A 88 0.22 9.45 -2.31
N ASP A 89 0.98 10.41 -2.88
CA ASP A 89 0.50 11.78 -3.18
C ASP A 89 -0.25 11.75 -4.51
N LEU A 90 -1.56 11.93 -4.45
CA LEU A 90 -2.47 11.81 -5.58
C LEU A 90 -2.31 12.95 -6.60
N ARG A 91 -1.56 14.01 -6.27
CA ARG A 91 -1.23 15.09 -7.22
C ARG A 91 -0.14 14.72 -8.21
N ARG A 92 0.45 13.53 -8.06
CA ARG A 92 1.50 13.00 -8.93
C ARG A 92 1.01 11.70 -9.56
N PRO A 93 1.46 11.34 -10.77
CA PRO A 93 1.16 10.03 -11.33
C PRO A 93 1.58 8.92 -10.36
N LEU A 94 0.80 7.84 -10.31
CA LEU A 94 1.14 6.66 -9.52
C LEU A 94 2.50 6.13 -9.99
N CYS A 95 3.50 6.22 -9.12
CA CYS A 95 4.83 5.68 -9.32
C CYS A 95 5.07 4.53 -8.34
N GLU A 96 5.89 3.55 -8.73
CA GLU A 96 6.32 2.48 -7.81
C GLU A 96 7.01 3.11 -6.59
N GLN A 97 6.43 2.91 -5.41
CA GLN A 97 7.10 3.21 -4.15
C GLN A 97 8.10 2.09 -3.85
N ALA A 98 9.31 2.46 -3.46
CA ALA A 98 10.09 1.58 -2.61
C ALA A 98 9.33 1.49 -1.27
N GLY A 99 8.87 0.29 -0.90
CA GLY A 99 8.05 0.09 0.30
C GLY A 99 8.71 0.62 1.58
N GLY A 100 7.89 1.03 2.56
CA GLY A 100 8.34 1.32 3.93
C GLY A 100 8.89 2.73 4.20
N LEU A 101 8.74 3.71 3.31
CA LEU A 101 9.18 5.08 3.57
C LEU A 101 8.16 5.84 4.43
N THR A 102 8.58 6.28 5.63
CA THR A 102 7.82 7.23 6.45
C THR A 102 7.62 8.56 5.71
N ARG A 103 6.59 9.35 6.08
CA ARG A 103 6.31 10.68 5.48
C ARG A 103 7.56 11.58 5.42
N THR A 104 8.38 11.56 6.47
CA THR A 104 9.64 12.31 6.52
C THR A 104 10.66 11.76 5.53
N ALA A 105 10.84 10.43 5.45
CA ALA A 105 11.74 9.81 4.48
C ALA A 105 11.32 10.11 3.03
N TRP A 106 10.02 10.19 2.76
CA TRP A 106 9.46 10.60 1.46
C TRP A 106 9.72 12.06 1.09
N LEU A 107 9.62 12.99 2.06
CA LEU A 107 9.94 14.41 1.83
C LEU A 107 11.44 14.62 1.63
N THR A 108 12.29 13.81 2.24
CA THR A 108 13.76 13.89 2.10
C THR A 108 14.27 13.27 0.80
N GLU A 109 13.73 12.14 0.33
CA GLU A 109 14.17 11.49 -0.93
C GLU A 109 13.80 12.29 -2.19
N LYS A 110 12.74 13.09 -2.17
CA LYS A 110 12.34 13.92 -3.33
C LYS A 110 13.26 15.10 -3.60
N SER A 111 14.21 15.39 -2.72
CA SER A 111 15.28 16.36 -2.98
C SER A 111 16.46 15.77 -3.77
N GLN A 112 16.48 14.46 -4.09
CA GLN A 112 17.70 13.81 -4.60
C GLN A 112 17.59 12.96 -5.88
N ARG A 113 16.41 12.81 -6.51
CA ARG A 113 16.35 12.11 -7.82
C ARG A 113 16.17 13.08 -8.99
N PRO A 114 17.15 13.21 -9.90
CA PRO A 114 17.01 14.06 -11.07
C PRO A 114 15.93 13.51 -12.00
N VAL A 115 15.08 14.41 -12.48
CA VAL A 115 14.20 14.17 -13.64
C VAL A 115 15.08 13.67 -14.77
N ARG A 116 14.99 12.38 -15.12
CA ARG A 116 15.59 11.89 -16.37
C ARG A 116 14.95 12.68 -17.50
N LYS A 117 15.71 13.61 -18.08
CA LYS A 117 15.36 14.21 -19.37
C LYS A 117 15.24 13.07 -20.38
N LEU A 118 14.08 12.96 -21.02
CA LEU A 118 13.96 12.15 -22.23
C LEU A 118 14.98 12.69 -23.25
N PRO A 119 15.72 11.82 -23.95
CA PRO A 119 16.56 12.27 -25.05
C PRO A 119 15.65 12.90 -26.11
N SER A 120 15.96 14.14 -26.47
CA SER A 120 15.38 14.80 -27.63
C SER A 120 15.98 14.12 -28.87
N GLU A 121 15.14 13.48 -29.67
CA GLU A 121 15.40 13.22 -31.09
C GLU A 121 14.73 14.32 -31.93
#